data_AF-A0A2X2JAR1-F1
#
_entry.id   AF-A0A2X2JAR1-F1
#
_cell.length_a   1.000
_cell.length_b   1.000
_cell.length_c   1.000
_cell.angle_alpha   90.00
_cell.angle_beta   90.00
_cell.angle_gamma   90.00
#
_symmetry.space_group_name_H-M   'P 1'
#
loop_
_entity.id
_entity.type
_entity.pdbx_description
1 polymer ?
#
loop_
_entity_poly.entity_id
_entity_poly.type
_entity_poly.pdbx_seq_one_letter_code
_entity_poly.pdbx_strand_id
1 'polypeptide(L)'
;MDSNKKYWKGLEELNQTPAFVEGSKGEFAESIPVEDVLNEAGLSTKTPRRDFLKALGFGLGAVSLAACNRTPVHKAVPYLIKPEEVTPGIPNYYASTFNGQSILVKTREGRPINVEPNPNAIGLNQGLDSTTAASVLDLYDESKLKQAQLKGQDVEWSKLDGEVVKALNAAASSGKQITIVSNTVNSPSTLAAIAAFATKFPTVNHVQYDAVSYSGIIEANKASFGKAVVPSYNFEKAHVIVSVAADFLGTWLAGEEHTQQYAKNRDYKSLKNGKMSRHVQFESGLSMTGTNADARIAIKPSEEGATLVALYNAITGQSLAGATANKKAQKGVALAAKELVNSKGAAVVVAGSNDVNVQVLVNAINVALGAYGTIIDLDNYSKQYQGSDSSFQAFLAAANQVKLVLRSS
;
A
#
# COMPACT_ATOMS: atom_id res chain seq x y z
N MET A 1 12.34 -40.63 3.45
CA MET A 1 11.42 -39.78 2.67
C MET A 1 12.25 -38.65 2.14
N ASP A 2 12.95 -38.87 1.02
CA ASP A 2 13.80 -37.86 0.42
C ASP A 2 12.93 -36.76 -0.20
N SER A 3 13.20 -35.53 0.22
CA SER A 3 12.54 -34.33 -0.28
C SER A 3 12.86 -34.16 -1.76
N ASN A 4 11.92 -34.53 -2.63
CA ASN A 4 11.96 -34.37 -4.09
C ASN A 4 11.78 -32.89 -4.53
N LYS A 5 12.33 -31.94 -3.76
CA LYS A 5 12.28 -30.51 -4.07
C LYS A 5 13.41 -30.18 -5.03
N LYS A 6 13.06 -29.98 -6.29
CA LYS A 6 13.97 -29.46 -7.31
C LYS A 6 14.08 -27.94 -7.11
N TYR A 7 15.30 -27.45 -6.92
CA TYR A 7 15.58 -26.02 -6.85
C TYR A 7 16.17 -25.59 -8.20
N TRP A 8 15.68 -24.48 -8.75
CA TRP A 8 16.14 -23.91 -10.01
C TRP A 8 16.96 -22.65 -9.73
N LYS A 9 18.02 -22.43 -10.50
CA LYS A 9 18.89 -21.25 -10.38
C LYS A 9 18.33 -20.02 -11.11
N GLY A 10 17.39 -20.19 -12.03
CA GLY A 10 16.78 -19.10 -12.81
C GLY A 10 15.53 -19.53 -13.58
N LEU A 11 14.82 -18.55 -14.15
CA LEU A 11 13.62 -18.77 -14.96
C LEU A 11 13.92 -19.54 -16.24
N GLU A 12 15.13 -19.37 -16.78
CA GLU A 12 15.60 -20.02 -17.98
C GLU A 12 15.76 -21.54 -17.78
N GLU A 13 16.19 -21.95 -16.58
CA GLU A 13 16.31 -23.35 -16.15
C GLU A 13 14.93 -23.96 -15.86
N LEU A 14 14.04 -23.19 -15.22
CA LEU A 14 12.67 -23.62 -14.93
C LEU A 14 11.89 -23.88 -16.22
N ASN A 15 11.97 -22.95 -17.18
CA ASN A 15 11.21 -22.97 -18.43
C ASN A 15 11.90 -23.76 -19.55
N GLN A 16 13.09 -24.31 -19.31
CA GLN A 16 13.92 -25.02 -20.31
C GLN A 16 13.98 -24.28 -21.64
N THR A 17 14.30 -22.99 -21.58
CA THR A 17 14.41 -22.17 -22.81
C THR A 17 15.43 -22.81 -23.77
N PRO A 18 15.26 -22.71 -25.10
CA PRO A 18 16.18 -23.33 -26.06
C PRO A 18 17.64 -22.94 -25.83
N ALA A 19 17.90 -21.68 -25.45
CA ALA A 19 19.23 -21.18 -25.12
C ALA A 19 19.81 -21.83 -23.85
N PHE A 20 18.99 -22.04 -22.81
CA PHE A 20 19.44 -22.73 -21.60
C PHE A 20 19.75 -24.20 -21.86
N VAL A 21 18.87 -24.90 -22.61
CA VAL A 21 19.07 -26.31 -22.97
C VAL A 21 20.30 -26.51 -23.86
N GLU A 22 20.60 -25.54 -24.72
CA GLU A 22 21.81 -25.57 -25.54
C GLU A 22 23.08 -25.29 -24.70
N GLY A 23 23.01 -24.32 -23.78
CA GLY A 23 24.09 -24.02 -22.83
C GLY A 23 24.37 -25.15 -21.83
N SER A 24 23.35 -25.89 -21.40
CA SER A 24 23.49 -27.02 -20.47
C SER A 24 24.08 -28.28 -21.10
N LYS A 25 24.23 -28.31 -22.44
CA LYS A 25 24.88 -29.43 -23.15
C LYS A 25 26.41 -29.32 -23.14
N GLY A 26 26.97 -28.19 -22.72
CA GLY A 26 28.40 -28.03 -22.50
C GLY A 26 28.86 -28.75 -21.22
N GLU A 27 30.12 -29.17 -21.17
CA GLU A 27 30.71 -29.81 -19.98
C GLU A 27 30.71 -28.89 -18.74
N PHE A 28 30.59 -27.57 -18.94
CA PHE A 28 30.51 -26.58 -17.87
C PHE A 28 29.34 -25.61 -18.13
N ALA A 29 28.43 -25.49 -17.16
CA ALA A 29 27.27 -24.60 -17.23
C ALA A 29 27.63 -23.12 -16.98
N GLU A 30 28.76 -22.87 -16.33
CA GLU A 30 29.33 -21.54 -16.05
C GLU A 30 30.72 -21.49 -16.68
N SER A 31 31.10 -20.33 -17.24
CA SER A 31 32.45 -20.15 -17.79
C SER A 31 33.49 -20.32 -16.69
N ILE A 32 34.46 -21.21 -16.90
CA ILE A 32 35.58 -21.39 -15.97
C ILE A 32 36.24 -20.01 -15.76
N PRO A 33 36.36 -19.51 -14.53
CA PRO A 33 36.96 -18.20 -14.25
C PRO A 33 38.46 -18.30 -14.44
N VAL A 34 38.91 -18.22 -15.69
CA VAL A 34 40.31 -18.34 -16.07
C VAL A 34 41.15 -17.25 -15.39
N GLU A 35 40.59 -16.05 -15.20
CA GLU A 35 41.26 -14.94 -14.53
C GLU A 35 41.57 -15.25 -13.06
N ASP A 36 40.65 -15.90 -12.34
CA ASP A 36 40.88 -16.30 -10.95
C ASP A 36 41.90 -17.43 -10.85
N VAL A 37 41.86 -18.41 -11.76
CA VAL A 37 42.84 -19.50 -11.82
C VAL A 37 44.24 -18.98 -12.16
N LEU A 38 44.35 -17.99 -13.06
CA LEU A 38 45.63 -17.37 -13.41
C LEU A 38 46.16 -16.47 -12.29
N ASN A 39 45.29 -15.82 -11.51
CA ASN A 39 45.66 -14.99 -10.37
C ASN A 39 46.02 -15.82 -9.12
N GLU A 40 45.31 -16.90 -8.82
CA GLU A 40 45.60 -17.83 -7.72
C GLU A 40 46.82 -18.72 -7.98
N ALA A 41 47.15 -19.01 -9.25
CA ALA A 41 48.32 -19.79 -9.64
C ALA A 41 49.67 -19.15 -9.25
N GLY A 42 49.67 -17.99 -8.59
CA GLY A 42 50.84 -17.50 -7.86
C GLY A 42 52.06 -17.28 -8.75
N LEU A 43 51.85 -16.88 -10.01
CA LEU A 43 52.92 -16.61 -10.98
C LEU A 43 53.89 -15.50 -10.53
N SER A 44 53.57 -14.79 -9.44
CA SER A 44 54.37 -13.73 -8.83
C SER A 44 55.22 -14.17 -7.62
N THR A 45 55.20 -15.44 -7.21
CA THR A 45 56.00 -15.94 -6.06
C THR A 45 56.99 -17.03 -6.47
N LYS A 46 58.12 -17.14 -5.75
CA LYS A 46 59.16 -18.15 -6.01
C LYS A 46 58.66 -19.55 -5.62
N THR A 47 58.04 -20.26 -6.56
CA THR A 47 57.51 -21.62 -6.37
C THR A 47 58.56 -22.68 -6.75
N PRO A 48 58.62 -23.86 -6.08
CA PRO A 48 59.46 -24.97 -6.49
C PRO A 48 59.16 -25.41 -7.93
N ARG A 49 60.20 -25.83 -8.69
CA ARG A 49 60.11 -26.19 -10.12
C ARG A 49 58.97 -27.18 -10.45
N ARG A 50 58.69 -28.12 -9.54
CA ARG A 50 57.60 -29.10 -9.68
C ARG A 50 56.21 -28.46 -9.57
N ASP A 51 56.03 -27.53 -8.65
CA ASP A 51 54.74 -26.87 -8.43
C ASP A 51 54.50 -25.78 -9.50
N PHE A 52 55.57 -25.15 -10.00
CA PHE A 52 55.51 -24.34 -11.23
C PHE A 52 55.05 -25.17 -12.44
N LEU A 53 55.61 -26.37 -12.65
CA LEU A 53 55.19 -27.22 -13.77
C LEU A 53 53.76 -27.75 -13.61
N LYS A 54 53.29 -28.00 -12.38
CA LYS A 54 51.88 -28.30 -12.12
C LYS A 54 51.00 -27.09 -12.44
N ALA A 55 51.32 -25.90 -11.92
CA ALA A 55 50.53 -24.69 -12.17
C ALA A 55 50.51 -24.32 -13.65
N LEU A 56 51.64 -24.46 -14.36
CA LEU A 56 51.73 -24.19 -15.80
C LEU A 56 51.01 -25.25 -16.63
N GLY A 57 51.10 -26.54 -16.26
CA GLY A 57 50.38 -27.63 -16.91
C GLY A 57 48.86 -27.54 -16.71
N PHE A 58 48.41 -27.27 -15.47
CA PHE A 58 47.01 -27.02 -15.16
C PHE A 58 46.52 -25.71 -15.79
N GLY A 59 47.33 -24.64 -15.79
CA GLY A 59 47.00 -23.34 -16.37
C GLY A 59 46.86 -23.40 -17.89
N LEU A 60 47.80 -24.02 -18.59
CA LEU A 60 47.68 -24.23 -20.05
C LEU A 60 46.54 -25.17 -20.41
N GLY A 61 46.30 -26.22 -19.61
CA GLY A 61 45.15 -27.12 -19.77
C GLY A 61 43.80 -26.42 -19.55
N ALA A 62 43.70 -25.60 -18.51
CA ALA A 62 42.49 -24.83 -18.18
C ALA A 62 42.23 -23.71 -19.20
N VAL A 63 43.27 -22.99 -19.65
CA VAL A 63 43.17 -21.96 -20.70
C VAL A 63 42.79 -22.56 -22.05
N SER A 64 43.32 -23.72 -22.41
CA SER A 64 42.94 -24.39 -23.66
C SER A 64 41.51 -24.94 -23.62
N LEU A 65 41.07 -25.50 -22.49
CA LEU A 65 39.66 -25.90 -22.29
C LEU A 65 38.70 -24.69 -22.27
N ALA A 66 39.11 -23.58 -21.66
CA ALA A 66 38.32 -22.35 -21.63
C ALA A 66 38.31 -21.60 -22.97
N ALA A 67 39.38 -21.69 -23.77
CA ALA A 67 39.40 -21.19 -25.15
C ALA A 67 38.48 -22.00 -26.08
N CYS A 68 38.20 -23.26 -25.74
CA CYS A 68 37.17 -24.08 -26.39
C CYS A 68 35.75 -23.76 -25.89
N ASN A 69 35.60 -23.10 -24.74
CA ASN A 69 34.32 -22.54 -24.31
C ASN A 69 34.06 -21.23 -25.06
N ARG A 70 33.11 -21.26 -25.98
CA ARG A 70 32.70 -20.10 -26.77
C ARG A 70 32.13 -19.05 -25.82
N THR A 71 32.81 -17.92 -25.65
CA THR A 71 32.25 -16.76 -24.93
C THR A 71 30.85 -16.48 -25.49
N PRO A 72 29.82 -16.35 -24.64
CA PRO A 72 28.48 -16.04 -25.10
C PRO A 72 28.51 -14.76 -25.96
N VAL A 73 27.97 -14.84 -27.17
CA VAL A 73 27.92 -13.66 -28.06
C VAL A 73 26.86 -12.71 -27.52
N HIS A 74 27.30 -11.62 -26.88
CA HIS A 74 26.41 -10.56 -26.42
C HIS A 74 25.91 -9.73 -27.61
N LYS A 75 24.60 -9.72 -27.83
CA LYS A 75 23.96 -8.93 -28.88
C LYS A 75 23.49 -7.58 -28.32
N ALA A 76 23.85 -6.50 -28.99
CA ALA A 76 23.28 -5.17 -28.75
C ALA A 76 22.27 -4.87 -29.88
N VAL A 77 20.99 -4.75 -29.51
CA VAL A 77 19.91 -4.46 -30.47
C VAL A 77 19.51 -2.98 -30.33
N PRO A 78 19.85 -2.11 -31.30
CA PRO A 78 19.44 -0.70 -31.26
C PRO A 78 17.96 -0.54 -31.61
N TYR A 79 17.41 0.63 -31.30
CA TYR A 79 16.09 1.03 -31.78
C TYR A 79 16.05 1.07 -33.32
N LEU A 80 14.99 0.52 -33.91
CA LEU A 80 14.71 0.71 -35.34
C LEU A 80 14.35 2.17 -35.63
N ILE A 81 13.47 2.74 -34.80
CA ILE A 81 13.11 4.16 -34.78
C ILE A 81 13.23 4.62 -33.34
N LYS A 82 14.24 5.45 -33.04
CA LYS A 82 14.48 5.91 -31.68
C LYS A 82 13.50 7.04 -31.33
N PRO A 83 12.74 6.94 -30.22
CA PRO A 83 12.00 8.09 -29.69
C PRO A 83 12.96 9.22 -29.33
N GLU A 84 12.55 10.47 -29.56
CA GLU A 84 13.36 11.66 -29.27
C GLU A 84 13.71 11.75 -27.77
N GLU A 85 12.73 11.48 -26.92
CA GLU A 85 12.82 11.57 -25.46
C GLU A 85 13.70 10.49 -24.83
N VAL A 86 14.10 9.44 -25.57
CA VAL A 86 14.86 8.31 -25.03
C VAL A 86 16.32 8.40 -25.43
N THR A 87 17.19 8.49 -24.42
CA THR A 87 18.64 8.35 -24.59
C THR A 87 19.11 7.09 -23.85
N PRO A 88 19.51 6.03 -24.57
CA PRO A 88 19.94 4.79 -23.94
C PRO A 88 21.03 5.01 -22.89
N GLY A 89 20.84 4.46 -21.69
CA GLY A 89 21.72 4.63 -20.54
C GLY A 89 21.30 5.73 -19.57
N ILE A 90 20.47 6.68 -19.99
CA ILE A 90 19.97 7.78 -19.16
C ILE A 90 18.52 7.48 -18.76
N PRO A 91 18.19 7.42 -17.45
CA PRO A 91 16.83 7.19 -17.01
C PRO A 91 15.94 8.43 -17.20
N ASN A 92 14.68 8.20 -17.53
CA ASN A 92 13.65 9.24 -17.59
C ASN A 92 12.71 9.11 -16.39
N TYR A 93 12.17 10.24 -15.92
CA TYR A 93 11.18 10.28 -14.84
C TYR A 93 9.85 10.80 -15.38
N TYR A 94 8.79 10.02 -15.16
CA TYR A 94 7.44 10.41 -15.56
C TYR A 94 6.60 10.72 -14.31
N ALA A 95 5.97 11.89 -14.30
CA ALA A 95 5.00 12.22 -13.27
C ALA A 95 3.73 11.40 -13.46
N SER A 96 3.33 10.66 -12.43
CA SER A 96 2.18 9.77 -12.44
C SER A 96 1.48 9.78 -11.08
N THR A 97 0.44 8.97 -10.95
CA THR A 97 -0.29 8.77 -9.71
C THR A 97 -0.56 7.29 -9.47
N PHE A 98 -0.51 6.85 -8.23
CA PHE A 98 -0.88 5.49 -7.83
C PHE A 98 -1.69 5.56 -6.54
N ASN A 99 -2.90 4.98 -6.52
CA ASN A 99 -3.82 5.01 -5.38
C ASN A 99 -4.05 6.41 -4.75
N GLY A 100 -3.99 7.47 -5.57
CA GLY A 100 -4.14 8.86 -5.13
C GLY A 100 -2.87 9.54 -4.61
N GLN A 101 -1.74 8.83 -4.52
CA GLN A 101 -0.42 9.41 -4.26
C GLN A 101 0.20 9.96 -5.55
N SER A 102 0.90 11.08 -5.46
CA SER A 102 1.67 11.63 -6.59
C SER A 102 3.08 11.06 -6.59
N ILE A 103 3.45 10.44 -7.70
CA ILE A 103 4.70 9.69 -7.82
C ILE A 103 5.49 10.09 -9.07
N LEU A 104 6.79 9.84 -9.03
CA LEU A 104 7.70 9.88 -10.15
C LEU A 104 8.12 8.45 -10.49
N VAL A 105 7.78 8.01 -11.70
CA VAL A 105 8.17 6.69 -12.19
C VAL A 105 9.48 6.82 -12.94
N LYS A 106 10.54 6.24 -12.37
CA LYS A 106 11.83 6.13 -13.02
C LYS A 106 11.77 5.01 -14.06
N THR A 107 12.15 5.32 -15.28
CA THR A 107 12.12 4.37 -16.40
C THR A 107 13.49 4.25 -17.05
N ARG A 108 13.76 3.06 -17.61
CA ARG A 108 14.92 2.76 -18.44
C ARG A 108 14.43 2.31 -19.80
N GLU A 109 14.75 3.07 -20.85
CA GLU A 109 14.40 2.71 -22.23
C GLU A 109 12.90 2.34 -22.40
N GLY A 110 12.01 2.99 -21.62
CA GLY A 110 10.56 2.75 -21.60
C GLY A 110 10.04 1.77 -20.55
N ARG A 111 10.92 1.09 -19.80
CA ARG A 111 10.54 0.15 -18.74
C ARG A 111 10.59 0.81 -17.36
N PRO A 112 9.48 0.85 -16.58
CA PRO A 112 9.50 1.30 -15.19
C PRO A 112 10.45 0.46 -14.34
N ILE A 113 11.33 1.08 -13.56
CA ILE A 113 12.28 0.35 -12.70
C ILE A 113 12.19 0.75 -11.23
N ASN A 114 11.66 1.93 -10.94
CA ASN A 114 11.49 2.43 -9.58
C ASN A 114 10.35 3.44 -9.53
N VAL A 115 9.76 3.59 -8.36
CA VAL A 115 8.79 4.63 -8.04
C VAL A 115 9.34 5.47 -6.91
N GLU A 116 9.29 6.78 -7.07
CA GLU A 116 9.77 7.77 -6.11
C GLU A 116 8.63 8.75 -5.78
N PRO A 117 8.62 9.35 -4.57
CA PRO A 117 7.64 10.40 -4.27
C PRO A 117 7.83 11.62 -5.18
N ASN A 118 6.75 12.32 -5.52
CA ASN A 118 6.83 13.56 -6.27
C ASN A 118 6.98 14.77 -5.33
N PRO A 119 8.15 15.43 -5.25
CA PRO A 119 8.37 16.57 -4.36
C PRO A 119 7.60 17.83 -4.80
N ASN A 120 7.13 17.88 -6.04
CA ASN A 120 6.38 19.01 -6.59
C ASN A 120 4.86 18.82 -6.45
N ALA A 121 4.40 17.79 -5.74
CA ALA A 121 2.99 17.57 -5.50
C ALA A 121 2.44 18.68 -4.58
N ILE A 122 1.57 19.54 -5.12
CA ILE A 122 0.93 20.64 -4.38
C ILE A 122 -0.37 20.13 -3.77
N GLY A 123 -0.53 20.30 -2.46
CA GLY A 123 -1.77 19.91 -1.75
C GLY A 123 -2.01 18.40 -1.66
N LEU A 124 -0.98 17.60 -1.99
CA LEU A 124 -0.99 16.14 -1.89
C LEU A 124 0.21 15.68 -1.08
N ASN A 125 0.12 14.47 -0.56
CA ASN A 125 1.21 13.75 0.08
C ASN A 125 2.46 13.70 -0.81
N GLN A 126 3.60 14.15 -0.28
CA GLN A 126 4.93 14.10 -0.93
C GLN A 126 5.75 12.89 -0.47
N GLY A 127 5.07 11.87 0.06
CA GLY A 127 5.63 10.63 0.57
C GLY A 127 5.22 9.44 -0.30
N LEU A 128 5.84 8.30 -0.01
CA LEU A 128 5.62 7.06 -0.71
C LEU A 128 5.39 5.96 0.31
N ASP A 129 4.27 5.26 0.20
CA ASP A 129 3.99 4.11 1.05
C ASP A 129 4.77 2.86 0.57
N SER A 130 4.88 1.86 1.44
CA SER A 130 5.63 0.63 1.13
C SER A 130 5.01 -0.18 -0.01
N THR A 131 3.68 -0.16 -0.15
CA THR A 131 2.95 -0.89 -1.20
C THR A 131 3.15 -0.25 -2.57
N THR A 132 3.21 1.08 -2.63
CA THR A 132 3.44 1.89 -3.81
C THR A 132 4.89 1.78 -4.24
N ALA A 133 5.84 1.79 -3.29
CA ALA A 133 7.24 1.48 -3.58
C ALA A 133 7.41 0.07 -4.18
N ALA A 134 6.67 -0.92 -3.68
CA ALA A 134 6.71 -2.30 -4.17
C ALA A 134 5.87 -2.54 -5.44
N SER A 135 5.04 -1.58 -5.88
CA SER A 135 4.11 -1.75 -7.01
C SER A 135 4.80 -2.09 -8.34
N VAL A 136 6.08 -1.73 -8.49
CA VAL A 136 6.90 -2.10 -9.65
C VAL A 136 7.03 -3.62 -9.77
N LEU A 137 7.10 -4.34 -8.64
CA LEU A 137 7.19 -5.80 -8.65
C LEU A 137 5.91 -6.44 -9.14
N ASP A 138 4.75 -5.89 -8.76
CA ASP A 138 3.47 -6.33 -9.29
C ASP A 138 3.44 -6.18 -10.82
N LEU A 139 3.90 -5.07 -11.38
CA LEU A 139 3.96 -4.88 -12.84
C LEU A 139 4.71 -5.99 -13.59
N TYR A 140 5.77 -6.55 -12.99
CA TYR A 140 6.61 -7.59 -13.58
C TYR A 140 6.28 -9.02 -13.12
N ASP A 141 5.14 -9.23 -12.46
CA ASP A 141 4.71 -10.56 -12.03
C ASP A 141 4.24 -11.41 -13.22
N GLU A 142 4.95 -12.52 -13.49
CA GLU A 142 4.65 -13.45 -14.58
C GLU A 142 3.38 -14.28 -14.36
N SER A 143 2.88 -14.35 -13.11
CA SER A 143 1.68 -15.09 -12.75
C SER A 143 0.39 -14.36 -13.15
N LYS A 144 0.49 -13.11 -13.58
CA LYS A 144 -0.66 -12.33 -14.04
C LYS A 144 -1.36 -12.99 -15.22
N LEU A 145 -2.66 -12.74 -15.29
CA LEU A 145 -3.49 -13.22 -16.37
C LEU A 145 -3.08 -12.56 -17.70
N LYS A 146 -2.64 -13.38 -18.66
CA LYS A 146 -2.10 -12.92 -19.96
C LYS A 146 -3.19 -12.73 -21.02
N GLN A 147 -4.34 -13.41 -20.87
CA GLN A 147 -5.45 -13.37 -21.82
C GLN A 147 -6.79 -13.30 -21.09
N ALA A 148 -7.80 -12.73 -21.74
CA ALA A 148 -9.16 -12.75 -21.23
C ALA A 148 -9.65 -14.20 -21.06
N GLN A 149 -10.45 -14.46 -20.03
CA GLN A 149 -10.98 -15.80 -19.76
C GLN A 149 -12.50 -15.82 -19.70
N LEU A 150 -13.08 -16.89 -20.24
CA LEU A 150 -14.50 -17.20 -20.12
C LEU A 150 -14.65 -18.63 -19.63
N LYS A 151 -15.28 -18.81 -18.46
CA LYS A 151 -15.44 -20.12 -17.79
C LYS A 151 -14.10 -20.87 -17.61
N GLY A 152 -13.03 -20.13 -17.31
CA GLY A 152 -11.69 -20.67 -17.08
C GLY A 152 -10.94 -21.08 -18.34
N GLN A 153 -11.41 -20.68 -19.53
CA GLN A 153 -10.75 -20.90 -20.81
C GLN A 153 -10.34 -19.58 -21.42
N ASP A 154 -9.13 -19.54 -22.00
CA ASP A 154 -8.62 -18.35 -22.67
C ASP A 154 -9.45 -18.02 -23.92
N VAL A 155 -9.77 -16.74 -24.10
CA VAL A 155 -10.54 -16.21 -25.23
C VAL A 155 -9.99 -14.86 -25.67
N GLU A 156 -10.25 -14.51 -26.93
CA GLU A 156 -10.01 -13.17 -27.45
C GLU A 156 -10.91 -12.14 -26.74
N TRP A 157 -10.39 -10.93 -26.53
CA TRP A 157 -11.11 -9.83 -25.89
C TRP A 157 -12.46 -9.53 -26.56
N SER A 158 -12.49 -9.53 -27.90
CA SER A 158 -13.71 -9.27 -28.67
C SER A 158 -14.84 -10.28 -28.38
N LYS A 159 -14.49 -11.53 -28.06
CA LYS A 159 -15.45 -12.57 -27.68
C LYS A 159 -15.98 -12.34 -26.28
N LEU A 160 -15.12 -11.97 -25.32
CA LEU A 160 -15.53 -11.62 -23.97
C LEU A 160 -16.48 -10.41 -23.99
N ASP A 161 -16.11 -9.35 -24.73
CA ASP A 161 -16.90 -8.13 -24.87
C ASP A 161 -18.30 -8.42 -25.43
N GLY A 162 -18.39 -9.27 -26.46
CA GLY A 162 -19.67 -9.68 -27.05
C GLY A 162 -20.58 -10.38 -26.05
N GLU A 163 -20.04 -11.29 -25.23
CA GLU A 163 -20.80 -12.00 -24.20
C GLU A 163 -21.26 -11.07 -23.07
N VAL A 164 -20.39 -10.15 -22.63
CA VAL A 164 -20.73 -9.16 -21.58
C VAL A 164 -21.84 -8.23 -22.07
N VAL A 165 -21.71 -7.65 -23.29
CA VAL A 165 -22.73 -6.77 -23.86
C VAL A 165 -24.07 -7.48 -24.01
N LYS A 166 -24.06 -8.73 -24.49
CA LYS A 166 -25.26 -9.56 -24.60
C LYS A 166 -25.93 -9.78 -23.24
N ALA A 167 -25.15 -10.11 -22.20
CA ALA A 167 -25.67 -10.32 -20.85
C ALA A 167 -26.26 -9.03 -20.25
N LEU A 168 -25.60 -7.90 -20.44
CA LEU A 168 -26.10 -6.59 -19.98
C LEU A 168 -27.41 -6.21 -20.64
N ASN A 169 -27.53 -6.38 -21.96
CA ASN A 169 -28.77 -6.10 -22.69
C ASN A 169 -29.92 -7.03 -22.27
N ALA A 170 -29.63 -8.31 -22.00
CA ALA A 170 -30.63 -9.25 -21.49
C ALA A 170 -31.08 -8.90 -20.06
N ALA A 171 -30.16 -8.49 -19.18
CA ALA A 171 -30.49 -8.02 -17.85
C ALA A 171 -31.36 -6.76 -17.90
N ALA A 172 -31.00 -5.79 -18.75
CA ALA A 172 -31.79 -4.57 -18.96
C ALA A 172 -33.21 -4.89 -19.47
N SER A 173 -33.33 -5.77 -20.47
CA SER A 173 -34.62 -6.16 -21.05
C SER A 173 -35.54 -6.89 -20.07
N SER A 174 -34.95 -7.59 -19.08
CA SER A 174 -35.69 -8.30 -18.04
C SER A 174 -35.84 -7.51 -16.73
N GLY A 175 -35.44 -6.23 -16.71
CA GLY A 175 -35.52 -5.37 -15.53
C GLY A 175 -34.65 -5.84 -14.36
N LYS A 176 -33.63 -6.67 -14.62
CA LYS A 176 -32.72 -7.16 -13.57
C LYS A 176 -31.74 -6.07 -13.14
N GLN A 177 -31.39 -6.08 -11.87
CA GLN A 177 -30.34 -5.23 -11.33
C GLN A 177 -28.98 -5.64 -11.90
N ILE A 178 -28.18 -4.65 -12.28
CA ILE A 178 -26.78 -4.83 -12.68
C ILE A 178 -25.93 -4.22 -11.57
N THR A 179 -24.98 -4.95 -11.00
CA THR A 179 -24.15 -4.40 -9.91
C THR A 179 -22.70 -4.34 -10.33
N ILE A 180 -22.10 -3.15 -10.22
CA ILE A 180 -20.65 -2.94 -10.33
C ILE A 180 -20.10 -2.97 -8.91
N VAL A 181 -19.15 -3.86 -8.66
CA VAL A 181 -18.41 -3.93 -7.39
C VAL A 181 -16.98 -3.48 -7.64
N SER A 182 -16.51 -2.50 -6.88
CA SER A 182 -15.15 -2.01 -6.96
C SER A 182 -14.60 -1.66 -5.58
N ASN A 183 -13.29 -1.44 -5.49
CA ASN A 183 -12.75 -0.63 -4.39
C ASN A 183 -13.18 0.83 -4.55
N THR A 184 -12.76 1.69 -3.62
CA THR A 184 -12.91 3.14 -3.79
C THR A 184 -12.40 3.64 -5.13
N VAL A 185 -13.27 4.34 -5.87
CA VAL A 185 -12.98 5.01 -7.13
C VAL A 185 -12.91 6.52 -6.87
N ASN A 186 -11.70 7.05 -6.83
CA ASN A 186 -11.42 8.48 -6.68
C ASN A 186 -11.03 9.17 -8.00
N SER A 187 -11.17 8.48 -9.13
CA SER A 187 -10.88 9.00 -10.47
C SER A 187 -12.11 9.70 -11.10
N PRO A 188 -12.03 11.00 -11.45
CA PRO A 188 -13.13 11.70 -12.11
C PRO A 188 -13.56 11.07 -13.44
N SER A 189 -12.61 10.55 -14.23
CA SER A 189 -12.92 9.92 -15.52
C SER A 189 -13.64 8.58 -15.35
N THR A 190 -13.24 7.78 -14.35
CA THR A 190 -13.91 6.51 -14.05
C THR A 190 -15.31 6.74 -13.50
N LEU A 191 -15.49 7.72 -12.61
CA LEU A 191 -16.81 8.10 -12.11
C LEU A 191 -17.73 8.60 -13.24
N ALA A 192 -17.20 9.38 -14.19
CA ALA A 192 -17.94 9.79 -15.37
C ALA A 192 -18.34 8.60 -16.26
N ALA A 193 -17.45 7.61 -16.42
CA ALA A 193 -17.76 6.39 -17.16
C ALA A 193 -18.86 5.55 -16.48
N ILE A 194 -18.84 5.45 -15.15
CA ILE A 194 -19.89 4.78 -14.36
C ILE A 194 -21.22 5.53 -14.50
N ALA A 195 -21.21 6.86 -14.46
CA ALA A 195 -22.41 7.67 -14.67
C ALA A 195 -23.00 7.52 -16.09
N ALA A 196 -22.14 7.47 -17.11
CA ALA A 196 -22.56 7.18 -18.48
C ALA A 196 -23.14 5.76 -18.61
N PHE A 197 -22.53 4.79 -17.93
CA PHE A 197 -23.04 3.42 -17.85
C PHE A 197 -24.42 3.37 -17.19
N ALA A 198 -24.63 4.11 -16.10
CA ALA A 198 -25.91 4.21 -15.40
C ALA A 198 -27.01 4.88 -16.25
N THR A 199 -26.63 5.82 -17.10
CA THR A 199 -27.57 6.44 -18.05
C THR A 199 -28.08 5.42 -19.07
N LYS A 200 -27.22 4.52 -19.55
CA LYS A 200 -27.60 3.44 -20.47
C LYS A 200 -28.35 2.30 -19.78
N PHE A 201 -28.01 1.99 -18.53
CA PHE A 201 -28.58 0.90 -17.75
C PHE A 201 -29.11 1.43 -16.41
N PRO A 202 -30.38 1.91 -16.36
CA PRO A 202 -30.93 2.57 -15.17
C PRO A 202 -31.04 1.67 -13.93
N THR A 203 -30.99 0.35 -14.10
CA THR A 203 -30.99 -0.62 -12.99
C THR A 203 -29.60 -0.86 -12.41
N VAL A 204 -28.57 -0.12 -12.84
CA VAL A 204 -27.22 -0.29 -12.30
C VAL A 204 -27.13 0.21 -10.86
N ASN A 205 -26.43 -0.54 -10.04
CA ASN A 205 -25.99 -0.13 -8.72
C ASN A 205 -24.46 -0.20 -8.66
N HIS A 206 -23.81 0.85 -8.15
CA HIS A 206 -22.36 0.86 -7.93
C HIS A 206 -22.08 0.71 -6.44
N VAL A 207 -21.47 -0.41 -6.07
CA VAL A 207 -21.13 -0.76 -4.70
C VAL A 207 -19.62 -0.69 -4.55
N GLN A 208 -19.16 0.19 -3.66
CA GLN A 208 -17.75 0.30 -3.31
C GLN A 208 -17.48 -0.44 -2.00
N TYR A 209 -16.41 -1.23 -1.97
CA TYR A 209 -15.97 -2.00 -0.82
C TYR A 209 -14.46 -1.89 -0.66
N ASP A 210 -13.98 -1.51 0.51
CA ASP A 210 -12.57 -1.49 0.83
C ASP A 210 -12.26 -2.60 1.85
N ALA A 211 -11.20 -3.37 1.61
CA ALA A 211 -10.84 -4.47 2.50
C ALA A 211 -10.48 -3.99 3.92
N VAL A 212 -9.84 -2.82 4.02
CA VAL A 212 -9.69 -2.07 5.26
C VAL A 212 -10.72 -0.94 5.21
N SER A 213 -11.80 -1.10 5.98
CA SER A 213 -12.92 -0.18 5.96
C SER A 213 -12.78 0.92 7.01
N TYR A 214 -13.28 2.11 6.66
CA TYR A 214 -13.42 3.27 7.54
C TYR A 214 -14.89 3.72 7.63
N SER A 215 -15.82 2.79 7.40
CA SER A 215 -17.27 3.01 7.51
C SER A 215 -17.67 3.63 8.85
N GLY A 216 -17.01 3.24 9.95
CA GLY A 216 -17.20 3.81 11.28
C GLY A 216 -16.98 5.33 11.32
N ILE A 217 -15.92 5.83 10.70
CA ILE A 217 -15.62 7.28 10.61
C ILE A 217 -16.67 7.98 9.74
N ILE A 218 -16.98 7.39 8.58
CA ILE A 218 -17.91 7.95 7.59
C ILE A 218 -19.32 8.09 8.19
N GLU A 219 -19.83 7.03 8.80
CA GLU A 219 -21.16 6.99 9.42
C GLU A 219 -21.22 7.86 10.67
N ALA A 220 -20.15 7.91 11.48
CA ALA A 220 -20.08 8.80 12.63
C ALA A 220 -20.12 10.28 12.23
N ASN A 221 -19.39 10.67 11.19
CA ASN A 221 -19.46 12.05 10.68
C ASN A 221 -20.81 12.38 10.07
N LYS A 222 -21.49 11.40 9.44
CA LYS A 222 -22.87 11.56 9.01
C LYS A 222 -23.80 11.81 10.20
N ALA A 223 -23.65 11.05 11.28
CA ALA A 223 -24.47 11.18 12.48
C ALA A 223 -24.18 12.48 13.26
N SER A 224 -22.91 12.89 13.38
CA SER A 224 -22.50 14.08 14.13
C SER A 224 -22.68 15.39 13.36
N PHE A 225 -22.45 15.39 12.04
CA PHE A 225 -22.34 16.61 11.23
C PHE A 225 -23.15 16.59 9.93
N GLY A 226 -23.86 15.50 9.63
CA GLY A 226 -24.59 15.34 8.37
C GLY A 226 -23.72 15.07 7.14
N LYS A 227 -22.40 14.85 7.31
CA LYS A 227 -21.45 14.62 6.21
C LYS A 227 -20.86 13.21 6.28
N ALA A 228 -21.19 12.36 5.32
CA ALA A 228 -20.66 11.00 5.22
C ALA A 228 -19.27 11.00 4.56
N VAL A 229 -18.24 11.35 5.31
CA VAL A 229 -16.87 11.53 4.79
C VAL A 229 -15.80 11.04 5.75
N VAL A 230 -14.64 10.66 5.21
CA VAL A 230 -13.39 10.56 5.96
C VAL A 230 -12.76 11.97 5.98
N PRO A 231 -12.66 12.63 7.15
CA PRO A 231 -12.13 13.99 7.21
C PRO A 231 -10.63 13.99 6.94
N SER A 232 -10.09 15.13 6.54
CA SER A 232 -8.65 15.32 6.50
C SER A 232 -8.14 15.76 7.88
N TYR A 233 -6.93 15.31 8.22
CA TYR A 233 -6.26 15.61 9.47
C TYR A 233 -4.94 16.34 9.17
N ASN A 234 -4.70 17.43 9.88
CA ASN A 234 -3.46 18.20 9.78
C ASN A 234 -2.70 18.18 11.12
N PHE A 235 -1.86 17.15 11.30
CA PHE A 235 -1.07 16.97 12.51
C PHE A 235 0.03 18.03 12.69
N GLU A 236 0.37 18.80 11.66
CA GLU A 236 1.31 19.93 11.76
C GLU A 236 0.73 21.05 12.64
N LYS A 237 -0.60 21.14 12.75
CA LYS A 237 -1.29 22.09 13.64
C LYS A 237 -1.58 21.53 15.03
N ALA A 238 -1.22 20.26 15.30
CA ALA A 238 -1.47 19.62 16.59
C ALA A 238 -0.25 19.73 17.51
N HIS A 239 -0.42 20.41 18.64
CA HIS A 239 0.55 20.46 19.74
C HIS A 239 0.38 19.30 20.71
N VAL A 240 -0.84 18.78 20.89
CA VAL A 240 -1.11 17.60 21.73
C VAL A 240 -1.96 16.62 20.93
N ILE A 241 -1.48 15.39 20.81
CA ILE A 241 -2.11 14.30 20.08
C ILE A 241 -2.37 13.17 21.07
N VAL A 242 -3.63 12.76 21.18
CA VAL A 242 -4.00 11.51 21.84
C VAL A 242 -4.57 10.56 20.80
N SER A 243 -3.95 9.41 20.62
CA SER A 243 -4.43 8.40 19.70
C SER A 243 -4.84 7.14 20.45
N VAL A 244 -6.02 6.62 20.11
CA VAL A 244 -6.58 5.38 20.66
C VAL A 244 -6.66 4.34 19.55
N ALA A 245 -5.70 3.43 19.51
CA ALA A 245 -5.55 2.38 18.52
C ALA A 245 -5.43 2.86 17.06
N ALA A 246 -5.23 4.16 16.81
CA ALA A 246 -4.97 4.69 15.47
C ALA A 246 -3.45 4.66 15.20
N ASP A 247 -3.05 3.92 14.17
CA ASP A 247 -1.66 3.87 13.69
C ASP A 247 -1.42 4.92 12.59
N PHE A 248 -1.58 6.20 12.92
CA PHE A 248 -1.54 7.31 11.96
C PHE A 248 -0.15 7.56 11.35
N LEU A 249 0.93 7.02 11.91
CA LEU A 249 2.27 7.02 11.30
C LEU A 249 2.54 5.79 10.44
N GLY A 250 1.58 4.88 10.35
CA GLY A 250 1.69 3.64 9.59
C GLY A 250 0.49 3.47 8.68
N THR A 251 -0.45 2.62 9.07
CA THR A 251 -1.51 2.12 8.17
C THR A 251 -2.82 2.87 8.25
N TRP A 252 -3.00 3.79 9.21
CA TRP A 252 -4.26 4.48 9.41
C TRP A 252 -4.41 5.67 8.45
N LEU A 253 -5.40 5.59 7.58
CA LEU A 253 -5.74 6.58 6.55
C LEU A 253 -4.55 6.94 5.64
N ALA A 254 -4.01 8.15 5.75
CA ALA A 254 -2.92 8.69 4.93
C ALA A 254 -1.62 8.76 5.74
N GLY A 255 -1.04 7.60 6.04
CA GLY A 255 0.08 7.46 6.97
C GLY A 255 1.31 8.29 6.63
N GLU A 256 1.64 8.44 5.35
CA GLU A 256 2.85 9.17 4.94
C GLU A 256 2.65 10.69 5.00
N GLU A 257 1.42 11.16 4.73
CA GLU A 257 1.06 12.57 4.91
C GLU A 257 1.10 12.93 6.40
N HIS A 258 0.45 12.12 7.23
CA HIS A 258 0.45 12.30 8.67
C HIS A 258 1.87 12.22 9.26
N THR A 259 2.72 11.32 8.74
CA THR A 259 4.12 11.21 9.17
C THR A 259 4.91 12.47 8.87
N GLN A 260 4.76 13.05 7.67
CA GLN A 260 5.42 14.32 7.32
C GLN A 260 4.96 15.46 8.23
N GLN A 261 3.65 15.58 8.43
CA GLN A 261 3.05 16.60 9.29
C GLN A 261 3.51 16.45 10.75
N TYR A 262 3.51 15.23 11.29
CA TYR A 262 3.96 14.90 12.63
C TYR A 262 5.46 15.22 12.83
N ALA A 263 6.30 14.84 11.86
CA ALA A 263 7.75 15.03 11.95
C ALA A 263 8.15 16.52 11.97
N LYS A 264 7.42 17.42 11.30
CA LYS A 264 7.70 18.87 11.31
C LYS A 264 7.70 19.48 12.71
N ASN A 265 6.87 18.95 13.60
CA ASN A 265 6.77 19.41 15.00
C ASN A 265 7.67 18.63 15.96
N ARG A 266 8.51 17.73 15.44
CA ARG A 266 9.40 16.88 16.23
C ARG A 266 10.83 16.81 15.67
N ASP A 267 11.17 17.71 14.76
CA ASP A 267 12.51 17.81 14.19
C ASP A 267 13.50 18.50 15.14
N TYR A 268 14.79 18.56 14.75
CA TYR A 268 15.83 19.19 15.57
C TYR A 268 15.58 20.69 15.81
N LYS A 269 14.88 21.38 14.90
CA LYS A 269 14.60 22.82 14.99
C LYS A 269 13.53 23.07 16.05
N SER A 270 12.47 22.27 16.03
CA SER A 270 11.36 22.28 17.00
C SER A 270 11.89 22.03 18.42
N LEU A 271 12.77 21.03 18.58
CA LEU A 271 13.42 20.71 19.84
C LEU A 271 14.31 21.85 20.35
N LYS A 272 15.12 22.47 19.47
CA LYS A 272 15.96 23.63 19.84
C LYS A 272 15.11 24.81 20.35
N ASN A 273 13.91 24.97 19.81
CA ASN A 273 12.97 26.03 20.20
C ASN A 273 12.09 25.64 21.40
N GLY A 274 12.28 24.46 22.00
CA GLY A 274 11.50 23.96 23.13
C GLY A 274 10.03 23.70 22.80
N LYS A 275 9.67 23.58 21.52
CA LYS A 275 8.31 23.37 21.05
C LYS A 275 8.25 22.04 20.30
N MET A 276 7.76 21.00 20.96
CA MET A 276 7.56 19.69 20.37
C MET A 276 6.10 19.26 20.56
N SER A 277 5.49 18.67 19.53
CA SER A 277 4.16 18.09 19.69
C SER A 277 4.22 16.94 20.69
N ARG A 278 3.32 16.95 21.67
CA ARG A 278 3.16 15.91 22.68
C ARG A 278 2.25 14.82 22.15
N HIS A 279 2.66 13.55 22.25
CA HIS A 279 1.88 12.40 21.77
C HIS A 279 1.73 11.32 22.83
N VAL A 280 0.47 10.99 23.15
CA VAL A 280 0.11 9.87 24.02
C VAL A 280 -0.66 8.83 23.21
N GLN A 281 -0.14 7.60 23.18
CA GLN A 281 -0.73 6.47 22.48
C GLN A 281 -1.39 5.50 23.46
N PHE A 282 -2.67 5.20 23.25
CA PHE A 282 -3.36 4.08 23.87
C PHE A 282 -3.53 2.99 22.80
N GLU A 283 -2.94 1.81 22.98
CA GLU A 283 -3.05 0.75 21.98
C GLU A 283 -2.83 -0.64 22.57
N SER A 284 -3.27 -1.67 21.86
CA SER A 284 -3.07 -3.07 22.24
C SER A 284 -1.72 -3.61 21.76
N GLY A 285 -1.54 -3.68 20.43
CA GLY A 285 -0.26 -4.03 19.81
C GLY A 285 0.70 -2.84 19.84
N LEU A 286 2.00 -3.09 19.72
CA LEU A 286 2.99 -2.03 19.53
C LEU A 286 3.00 -1.65 18.05
N SER A 287 2.59 -0.43 17.74
CA SER A 287 2.57 0.09 16.36
C SER A 287 3.78 1.01 16.07
N MET A 288 3.91 1.44 14.81
CA MET A 288 4.87 2.49 14.44
C MET A 288 4.53 3.79 15.17
N THR A 289 3.24 4.10 15.25
CA THR A 289 2.74 5.26 15.98
C THR A 289 3.09 5.18 17.47
N GLY A 290 2.83 4.06 18.13
CA GLY A 290 3.11 3.89 19.55
C GLY A 290 4.58 3.85 19.92
N THR A 291 5.44 3.35 19.02
CA THR A 291 6.91 3.35 19.21
C THR A 291 7.47 4.77 19.19
N ASN A 292 6.86 5.68 18.42
CA ASN A 292 7.26 7.08 18.31
C ASN A 292 6.48 8.02 19.26
N ALA A 293 5.64 7.47 20.13
CA ALA A 293 4.88 8.24 21.10
C ALA A 293 5.74 8.58 22.32
N ASP A 294 5.46 9.71 22.96
CA ASP A 294 6.15 10.07 24.19
C ASP A 294 5.68 9.27 25.40
N ALA A 295 4.43 8.82 25.37
CA ALA A 295 3.86 7.90 26.37
C ALA A 295 2.98 6.89 25.67
N ARG A 296 3.24 5.61 25.92
CA ARG A 296 2.43 4.50 25.41
C ARG A 296 1.77 3.77 26.57
N ILE A 297 0.45 3.63 26.51
CA ILE A 297 -0.35 2.93 27.49
C ILE A 297 -1.01 1.72 26.82
N ALA A 298 -0.64 0.53 27.28
CA ALA A 298 -1.22 -0.70 26.79
C ALA A 298 -2.67 -0.85 27.30
N ILE A 299 -3.60 -1.02 26.38
CA ILE A 299 -5.02 -1.30 26.65
C ILE A 299 -5.47 -2.51 25.83
N LYS A 300 -6.51 -3.23 26.27
CA LYS A 300 -7.13 -4.28 25.44
C LYS A 300 -7.99 -3.65 24.33
N PRO A 301 -8.25 -4.34 23.20
CA PRO A 301 -9.16 -3.82 22.18
C PRO A 301 -10.55 -3.51 22.73
N SER A 302 -11.03 -4.35 23.66
CA SER A 302 -12.31 -4.13 24.35
C SER A 302 -12.32 -2.92 25.30
N GLU A 303 -11.18 -2.31 25.58
CA GLU A 303 -11.03 -1.14 26.45
C GLU A 303 -10.94 0.18 25.66
N GLU A 304 -10.88 0.17 24.32
CA GLU A 304 -10.75 1.37 23.48
C GLU A 304 -11.90 2.36 23.70
N GLY A 305 -13.15 1.89 23.55
CA GLY A 305 -14.33 2.71 23.78
C GLY A 305 -14.41 3.22 25.22
N ALA A 306 -14.13 2.35 26.20
CA ALA A 306 -14.14 2.71 27.62
C ALA A 306 -13.05 3.76 27.98
N THR A 307 -11.91 3.73 27.29
CA THR A 307 -10.83 4.71 27.42
C THR A 307 -11.27 6.06 26.86
N LEU A 308 -11.94 6.08 25.72
CA LEU A 308 -12.51 7.30 25.14
C LEU A 308 -13.64 7.88 25.99
N VAL A 309 -14.48 7.05 26.62
CA VAL A 309 -15.51 7.53 27.57
C VAL A 309 -14.86 8.23 28.76
N ALA A 310 -13.80 7.65 29.31
CA ALA A 310 -13.04 8.28 30.40
C ALA A 310 -12.41 9.61 29.95
N LEU A 311 -11.87 9.66 28.73
CA LEU A 311 -11.28 10.88 28.16
C LEU A 311 -12.32 11.98 27.93
N TYR A 312 -13.48 11.63 27.37
CA TYR A 312 -14.61 12.54 27.19
C TYR A 312 -15.09 13.14 28.51
N ASN A 313 -15.28 12.31 29.53
CA ASN A 313 -15.69 12.76 30.87
C ASN A 313 -14.65 13.72 31.47
N ALA A 314 -13.36 13.40 31.34
CA ALA A 314 -12.27 14.23 31.87
C ALA A 314 -12.14 15.59 31.16
N ILE A 315 -12.46 15.67 29.86
CA ILE A 315 -12.36 16.90 29.06
C ILE A 315 -13.58 17.79 29.23
N THR A 316 -14.78 17.20 29.28
CA THR A 316 -16.06 17.94 29.27
C THR A 316 -16.63 18.18 30.67
N GLY A 317 -16.16 17.45 31.68
CA GLY A 317 -16.74 17.44 33.02
C GLY A 317 -18.05 16.66 33.12
N GLN A 318 -18.46 15.97 32.06
CA GLN A 318 -19.66 15.12 32.05
C GLN A 318 -19.41 13.76 32.70
N SER A 319 -20.50 13.02 32.96
CA SER A 319 -20.44 11.67 33.53
C SER A 319 -21.20 10.67 32.66
N LEU A 320 -20.55 10.25 31.57
CA LEU A 320 -21.02 9.13 30.74
C LEU A 320 -20.60 7.80 31.37
N ALA A 321 -21.53 6.84 31.45
CA ALA A 321 -21.27 5.49 31.95
C ALA A 321 -20.38 4.69 30.99
N GLY A 322 -19.69 3.67 31.52
CA GLY A 322 -18.84 2.78 30.71
C GLY A 322 -17.37 3.20 30.61
N ALA A 323 -16.91 4.12 31.47
CA ALA A 323 -15.49 4.48 31.57
C ALA A 323 -14.61 3.28 31.94
N THR A 324 -13.37 3.27 31.45
CA THR A 324 -12.42 2.17 31.70
C THR A 324 -12.16 1.95 33.19
N ALA A 325 -12.16 0.68 33.62
CA ALA A 325 -11.78 0.26 34.97
C ALA A 325 -10.26 -0.01 35.10
N ASN A 326 -9.52 0.03 34.00
CA ASN A 326 -8.08 -0.19 33.98
C ASN A 326 -7.35 1.00 34.62
N LYS A 327 -6.78 0.80 35.82
CA LYS A 327 -6.10 1.86 36.59
C LYS A 327 -4.95 2.54 35.83
N LYS A 328 -4.21 1.80 34.98
CA LYS A 328 -3.13 2.38 34.16
C LYS A 328 -3.70 3.29 33.10
N ALA A 329 -4.76 2.85 32.42
CA ALA A 329 -5.48 3.67 31.45
C ALA A 329 -6.08 4.92 32.10
N GLN A 330 -6.72 4.79 33.27
CA GLN A 330 -7.27 5.93 34.01
C GLN A 330 -6.21 6.99 34.34
N LYS A 331 -5.03 6.57 34.81
CA LYS A 331 -3.93 7.50 35.08
C LYS A 331 -3.44 8.19 33.80
N GLY A 332 -3.28 7.43 32.72
CA GLY A 332 -2.90 7.96 31.41
C GLY A 332 -3.93 8.98 30.90
N VAL A 333 -5.21 8.65 30.98
CA VAL A 333 -6.33 9.52 30.58
C VAL A 333 -6.35 10.81 31.39
N ALA A 334 -6.20 10.75 32.71
CA ALA A 334 -6.22 11.95 33.55
C ALA A 334 -5.09 12.93 33.19
N LEU A 335 -3.89 12.42 32.90
CA LEU A 335 -2.75 13.25 32.48
C LEU A 335 -2.96 13.81 31.07
N ALA A 336 -3.35 12.94 30.13
CA ALA A 336 -3.58 13.32 28.74
C ALA A 336 -4.72 14.35 28.59
N ALA A 337 -5.82 14.18 29.34
CA ALA A 337 -6.95 15.12 29.34
C ALA A 337 -6.53 16.52 29.77
N LYS A 338 -5.67 16.64 30.78
CA LYS A 338 -5.13 17.93 31.23
C LYS A 338 -4.29 18.60 30.14
N GLU A 339 -3.43 17.83 29.48
CA GLU A 339 -2.60 18.33 28.36
C GLU A 339 -3.47 18.78 27.16
N LEU A 340 -4.49 18.00 26.81
CA LEU A 340 -5.46 18.32 25.75
C LEU A 340 -6.24 19.61 26.06
N VAL A 341 -6.79 19.74 27.29
CA VAL A 341 -7.56 20.93 27.70
C VAL A 341 -6.68 22.19 27.73
N ASN A 342 -5.42 22.06 28.14
CA ASN A 342 -4.47 23.18 28.13
C ASN A 342 -4.08 23.62 26.70
N SER A 343 -4.33 22.78 25.70
CA SER A 343 -3.97 23.01 24.30
C SER A 343 -5.19 23.08 23.37
N LYS A 344 -6.36 23.52 23.88
CA LYS A 344 -7.57 23.71 23.07
C LYS A 344 -7.30 24.55 21.81
N GLY A 345 -7.87 24.14 20.70
CA GLY A 345 -7.63 24.68 19.35
C GLY A 345 -6.40 24.11 18.64
N ALA A 346 -5.48 23.51 19.39
CA ALA A 346 -4.24 22.87 18.90
C ALA A 346 -4.07 21.43 19.45
N ALA A 347 -5.16 20.79 19.86
CA ALA A 347 -5.18 19.45 20.42
C ALA A 347 -6.15 18.56 19.65
N VAL A 348 -5.79 17.30 19.43
CA VAL A 348 -6.60 16.36 18.65
C VAL A 348 -6.61 14.97 19.29
N VAL A 349 -7.78 14.33 19.20
CA VAL A 349 -7.97 12.91 19.53
C VAL A 349 -8.31 12.15 18.25
N VAL A 350 -7.65 11.03 18.01
CA VAL A 350 -7.97 10.13 16.89
C VAL A 350 -8.17 8.70 17.38
N ALA A 351 -8.98 7.91 16.66
CA ALA A 351 -9.15 6.50 16.97
C ALA A 351 -9.15 5.61 15.72
N GLY A 352 -8.57 4.42 15.86
CA GLY A 352 -8.49 3.41 14.79
C GLY A 352 -9.68 2.46 14.71
N SER A 353 -10.64 2.56 15.64
CA SER A 353 -11.80 1.67 15.70
C SER A 353 -12.77 1.93 14.53
N ASN A 354 -13.29 0.86 13.92
CA ASN A 354 -14.34 0.96 12.89
C ASN A 354 -15.77 0.92 13.47
N ASP A 355 -15.93 1.19 14.78
CA ASP A 355 -17.23 1.31 15.44
C ASP A 355 -17.76 2.75 15.38
N VAL A 356 -18.99 2.93 14.90
CA VAL A 356 -19.64 4.23 14.73
C VAL A 356 -19.76 4.99 16.06
N ASN A 357 -20.12 4.31 17.16
CA ASN A 357 -20.32 4.94 18.45
C ASN A 357 -18.98 5.43 19.04
N VAL A 358 -17.91 4.66 18.83
CA VAL A 358 -16.56 5.06 19.20
C VAL A 358 -16.14 6.33 18.45
N GLN A 359 -16.40 6.37 17.14
CA GLN A 359 -16.05 7.54 16.32
C GLN A 359 -16.94 8.77 16.62
N VAL A 360 -18.23 8.58 16.94
CA VAL A 360 -19.09 9.68 17.43
C VAL A 360 -18.54 10.29 18.72
N LEU A 361 -17.99 9.46 19.61
CA LEU A 361 -17.37 9.94 20.84
C LEU A 361 -16.08 10.72 20.56
N VAL A 362 -15.23 10.25 19.63
CA VAL A 362 -14.06 10.99 19.14
C VAL A 362 -14.47 12.34 18.57
N ASN A 363 -15.53 12.39 17.76
CA ASN A 363 -16.08 13.62 17.22
C ASN A 363 -16.49 14.58 18.34
N ALA A 364 -17.23 14.12 19.34
CA ALA A 364 -17.65 14.93 20.47
C ALA A 364 -16.46 15.49 21.28
N ILE A 365 -15.41 14.69 21.49
CA ILE A 365 -14.17 15.15 22.13
C ILE A 365 -13.51 16.24 21.31
N ASN A 366 -13.33 16.03 20.00
CA ASN A 366 -12.69 17.00 19.11
C ASN A 366 -13.49 18.30 18.95
N VAL A 367 -14.82 18.25 19.04
CA VAL A 367 -15.66 19.45 19.15
C VAL A 367 -15.35 20.20 20.45
N ALA A 368 -15.30 19.51 21.59
CA ALA A 368 -14.98 20.13 22.88
C ALA A 368 -13.55 20.72 22.97
N LEU A 369 -12.63 20.17 22.18
CA LEU A 369 -11.27 20.66 22.03
C LEU A 369 -11.12 21.78 21.00
N GLY A 370 -12.14 22.05 20.18
CA GLY A 370 -12.06 23.04 19.10
C GLY A 370 -11.10 22.64 17.98
N ALA A 371 -10.99 21.34 17.68
CA ALA A 371 -10.08 20.82 16.66
C ALA A 371 -10.62 20.96 15.22
N TYR A 372 -11.94 21.07 15.05
CA TYR A 372 -12.57 21.23 13.73
C TYR A 372 -12.32 22.64 13.16
N GLY A 373 -11.97 22.70 11.88
CA GLY A 373 -11.59 23.94 11.17
C GLY A 373 -10.13 24.33 11.34
N THR A 374 -9.41 23.79 12.34
CA THR A 374 -7.97 23.98 12.49
C THR A 374 -7.20 22.73 12.07
N ILE A 375 -7.41 21.62 12.79
CA ILE A 375 -6.72 20.34 12.61
C ILE A 375 -7.56 19.38 11.76
N ILE A 376 -8.87 19.31 12.00
CA ILE A 376 -9.79 18.42 11.31
C ILE A 376 -10.64 19.22 10.33
N ASP A 377 -10.66 18.81 9.06
CA ASP A 377 -11.43 19.47 8.01
C ASP A 377 -12.42 18.48 7.36
N LEU A 378 -13.70 18.85 7.40
CA LEU A 378 -14.83 18.09 6.84
C LEU A 378 -15.22 18.56 5.44
N ASP A 379 -14.76 19.73 5.02
CA ASP A 379 -15.04 20.33 3.71
C ASP A 379 -13.99 19.90 2.67
N ASN A 380 -12.72 19.86 3.06
CA ASN A 380 -11.62 19.34 2.24
C ASN A 380 -11.28 17.90 2.67
N TYR A 381 -12.29 17.04 2.62
CA TYR A 381 -12.22 15.66 3.11
C TYR A 381 -11.41 14.74 2.18
N SER A 382 -10.92 13.62 2.72
CA SER A 382 -10.20 12.62 1.94
C SER A 382 -11.14 11.87 1.01
N LYS A 383 -10.75 11.74 -0.26
CA LYS A 383 -11.47 10.91 -1.24
C LYS A 383 -11.01 9.45 -1.25
N GLN A 384 -10.15 9.06 -0.31
CA GLN A 384 -9.80 7.66 -0.09
C GLN A 384 -10.88 6.98 0.76
N TYR A 385 -10.98 5.66 0.67
CA TYR A 385 -11.86 4.83 1.50
C TYR A 385 -13.34 5.25 1.50
N GLN A 386 -13.96 5.36 0.32
CA GLN A 386 -15.38 5.67 0.14
C GLN A 386 -16.29 4.42 0.16
N GLY A 387 -15.75 3.25 0.50
CA GLY A 387 -16.51 2.02 0.64
C GLY A 387 -17.62 2.10 1.71
N SER A 388 -18.69 1.34 1.50
CA SER A 388 -19.80 1.22 2.44
C SER A 388 -20.05 -0.25 2.77
N ASP A 389 -19.71 -0.64 4.01
CA ASP A 389 -19.92 -2.01 4.49
C ASP A 389 -21.39 -2.40 4.43
N SER A 390 -22.30 -1.49 4.80
CA SER A 390 -23.74 -1.70 4.74
C SER A 390 -24.24 -1.92 3.30
N SER A 391 -23.73 -1.17 2.33
CA SER A 391 -24.05 -1.35 0.90
C SER A 391 -23.53 -2.68 0.36
N PHE A 392 -22.32 -3.08 0.77
CA PHE A 392 -21.74 -4.35 0.36
C PHE A 392 -22.49 -5.55 0.99
N GLN A 393 -22.89 -5.46 2.26
CA GLN A 393 -23.71 -6.49 2.90
C GLN A 393 -25.09 -6.62 2.22
N ALA A 394 -25.71 -5.51 1.84
CA ALA A 394 -26.96 -5.53 1.08
C ALA A 394 -26.79 -6.22 -0.29
N PHE A 395 -25.68 -5.95 -0.98
CA PHE A 395 -25.34 -6.64 -2.22
C PHE A 395 -25.17 -8.16 -2.02
N LEU A 396 -24.43 -8.58 -0.99
CA LEU A 396 -24.23 -10.01 -0.69
C LEU A 396 -25.55 -10.72 -0.38
N ALA A 397 -26.43 -10.07 0.40
CA ALA A 397 -27.75 -10.61 0.71
C ALA A 397 -28.59 -10.82 -0.56
N ALA A 398 -28.60 -9.83 -1.47
CA ALA A 398 -29.30 -9.93 -2.75
C ALA A 398 -28.71 -11.03 -3.65
N ALA A 399 -27.37 -11.11 -3.76
CA ALA A 399 -26.69 -12.10 -4.58
C ALA A 399 -26.92 -13.54 -4.08
N ASN A 400 -26.96 -13.76 -2.76
CA ASN A 400 -27.20 -15.07 -2.17
C ASN A 400 -28.65 -15.57 -2.35
N GLN A 401 -29.63 -14.66 -2.36
CA GLN A 401 -31.02 -15.03 -2.66
C GLN A 401 -31.17 -15.57 -4.08
N VAL A 402 -30.45 -15.01 -5.06
CA VAL A 402 -30.45 -15.52 -6.45
C VAL A 402 -29.84 -16.92 -6.54
N LYS A 403 -28.81 -17.21 -5.73
CA LYS A 403 -28.14 -18.53 -5.70
C LYS A 403 -29.02 -19.63 -5.08
N LEU A 404 -29.93 -19.27 -4.18
CA LEU A 404 -30.88 -20.20 -3.56
C LEU A 404 -32.00 -20.62 -4.52
N VAL A 405 -32.51 -19.68 -5.34
CA VAL A 405 -33.57 -19.94 -6.33
C VAL A 405 -33.11 -20.89 -7.45
N LEU A 406 -31.83 -20.82 -7.85
CA LEU A 406 -31.24 -21.69 -8.90
C LEU A 406 -30.88 -23.10 -8.42
N ARG A 407 -30.95 -23.40 -7.12
CA ARG A 407 -30.78 -24.77 -6.57
C ARG A 407 -32.11 -25.48 -6.33
N SER A 408 -33.22 -24.74 -6.36
CA SER A 408 -34.59 -25.25 -6.17
C SER A 408 -35.37 -25.46 -7.48
N SER A 409 -34.70 -25.32 -8.62
CA SER A 409 -35.19 -25.57 -9.98
C SER A 409 -34.21 -26.46 -10.71
#